data_AF-A0A3B0TJC9-F1
#
_entry.id   AF-A0A3B0TJC9-F1
#
_cell.length_a   1.000
_cell.length_b   1.000
_cell.length_c   1.000
_cell.angle_alpha   90.00
_cell.angle_beta   90.00
_cell.angle_gamma   90.00
#
_symmetry.space_group_name_H-M   'P 1'
#
loop_
_entity.id
_entity.type
_entity.pdbx_description
1 polymer ?
#
loop_
_entity_poly.entity_id
_entity_poly.type
_entity_poly.pdbx_seq_one_letter_code
_entity_poly.pdbx_strand_id
1 'polypeptide(L)'
;SGEAMTPPSLDAVRDAALVHYAETIAHYGAPLGVRMARKHLAAYVEHAPVDIDPALRRTFRAGLCRIAAPERVAEALSAFFERDDALLKRFAA
;
A
#
# COMPACT_ATOMS: atom_id res chain seq x y z
N SER A 1 -31.31 2.65 -13.64
CA SER A 1 -30.61 1.41 -14.05
C SER A 1 -29.32 1.34 -13.27
N GLY A 2 -29.13 0.31 -12.45
CA GLY A 2 -27.89 0.10 -11.70
C GLY A 2 -26.92 -0.66 -12.58
N GLU A 3 -26.08 0.06 -13.31
CA GLU A 3 -25.03 -0.55 -14.11
C GLU A 3 -23.99 -1.16 -13.16
N ALA A 4 -23.67 -2.45 -13.37
CA ALA A 4 -22.72 -3.16 -12.52
C ALA A 4 -21.33 -2.51 -12.70
N MET A 5 -20.94 -1.67 -11.76
CA MET A 5 -19.66 -0.98 -11.79
C MET A 5 -18.56 -2.04 -11.75
N THR A 6 -17.78 -2.17 -12.83
CA THR A 6 -16.65 -3.10 -12.86
C THR A 6 -15.64 -2.67 -11.79
N PRO A 7 -15.17 -3.59 -10.93
CA PRO A 7 -14.12 -3.27 -9.98
C PRO A 7 -12.88 -2.71 -10.70
N PRO A 8 -12.17 -1.74 -10.10
CA PRO A 8 -10.94 -1.22 -10.68
C PRO A 8 -9.88 -2.32 -10.82
N SER A 9 -9.01 -2.19 -11.82
CA SER A 9 -7.85 -3.08 -11.97
C SER A 9 -6.88 -2.91 -10.79
N LEU A 10 -6.02 -3.91 -10.55
CA LEU A 10 -4.97 -3.82 -9.52
C LEU A 10 -4.04 -2.63 -9.75
N ASP A 11 -3.69 -2.33 -11.00
CA ASP A 11 -2.89 -1.15 -11.35
C ASP A 11 -3.61 0.16 -10.98
N ALA A 12 -4.92 0.26 -11.24
CA ALA A 12 -5.69 1.45 -10.85
C ALA A 12 -5.76 1.61 -9.32
N VAL A 13 -5.85 0.50 -8.57
CA VAL A 13 -5.81 0.53 -7.10
C VAL A 13 -4.42 0.93 -6.60
N ARG A 14 -3.35 0.40 -7.21
CA ARG A 14 -1.96 0.79 -6.91
C ARG A 14 -1.77 2.29 -7.10
N ASP A 15 -2.16 2.80 -8.27
CA ASP A 15 -1.95 4.20 -8.64
C ASP A 15 -2.75 5.12 -7.72
N ALA A 16 -4.00 4.76 -7.39
CA ALA A 16 -4.79 5.49 -6.40
C ALA A 16 -4.13 5.51 -5.01
N ALA A 17 -3.55 4.39 -4.58
CA ALA A 17 -2.87 4.30 -3.29
C ALA A 17 -1.59 5.16 -3.24
N LEU A 18 -0.81 5.16 -4.33
CA LEU A 18 0.39 5.99 -4.47
C LEU A 18 0.07 7.48 -4.54
N VAL A 19 -0.98 7.87 -5.28
CA VAL A 19 -1.46 9.25 -5.35
C VAL A 19 -1.91 9.73 -3.97
N HIS A 20 -2.78 8.98 -3.30
CA HIS A 20 -3.25 9.33 -1.96
C HIS A 20 -2.10 9.45 -0.96
N TYR A 21 -1.09 8.57 -1.06
CA TYR A 21 0.11 8.66 -0.26
C TYR A 21 0.90 9.95 -0.53
N ALA A 22 1.16 10.26 -1.79
CA ALA A 22 1.87 11.48 -2.20
C ALA A 22 1.14 12.75 -1.76
N GLU A 23 -0.18 12.80 -1.90
CA GLU A 23 -1.01 13.93 -1.44
C GLU A 23 -0.97 14.09 0.08
N THR A 24 -0.99 12.98 0.83
CA THR A 24 -0.86 13.00 2.29
C THR A 24 0.49 13.59 2.71
N ILE A 25 1.57 13.21 2.03
CA ILE A 25 2.92 13.75 2.25
C ILE A 25 2.98 15.24 1.89
N ALA A 26 2.40 15.65 0.76
CA ALA A 26 2.34 17.04 0.34
C ALA A 26 1.56 17.91 1.34
N HIS A 27 0.50 17.37 1.94
CA HIS A 27 -0.35 18.09 2.90
C HIS A 27 0.30 18.25 4.28
N TYR A 28 0.91 17.19 4.82
CA TYR A 28 1.43 17.18 6.21
C TYR A 28 2.96 17.35 6.31
N GLY A 29 3.70 17.27 5.20
CA GLY A 29 5.14 17.11 5.19
C GLY A 29 5.58 15.68 5.56
N ALA A 30 6.82 15.31 5.22
CA ALA A 30 7.24 13.90 5.26
C ALA A 30 7.08 13.18 6.62
N PRO A 31 7.65 13.65 7.75
CA PRO A 31 7.60 12.85 8.99
C PRO A 31 6.19 12.65 9.53
N LEU A 32 5.35 13.69 9.45
CA LEU A 32 3.95 13.61 9.91
C LEU A 32 3.08 12.89 8.87
N GLY A 33 3.26 13.17 7.58
CA GLY A 33 2.50 12.56 6.50
C GLY A 33 2.66 11.04 6.45
N VAL A 34 3.88 10.50 6.66
CA VAL A 34 4.09 9.06 6.78
C VAL A 34 3.25 8.48 7.92
N ARG A 35 3.22 9.13 9.09
CA ARG A 35 2.42 8.66 10.23
C ARG A 35 0.93 8.69 9.94
N MET A 36 0.45 9.76 9.31
CA MET A 36 -0.97 9.93 8.96
C MET A 36 -1.43 8.92 7.90
N ALA A 37 -0.57 8.62 6.93
CA ALA A 37 -0.87 7.70 5.84
C ALA A 37 -1.02 6.23 6.27
N ARG A 38 -0.39 5.80 7.37
CA ARG A 38 -0.32 4.38 7.79
C ARG A 38 -1.67 3.67 7.81
N LYS A 39 -2.73 4.32 8.32
CA LYS A 39 -4.07 3.72 8.37
C LYS A 39 -4.65 3.48 6.97
N HIS A 40 -4.40 4.39 6.03
CA HIS A 40 -4.86 4.28 4.65
C HIS A 40 -4.10 3.18 3.92
N LEU A 41 -2.78 3.14 4.07
CA LEU A 41 -1.93 2.11 3.48
C LEU A 41 -2.25 0.71 4.00
N ALA A 42 -2.50 0.58 5.31
CA ALA A 42 -2.94 -0.68 5.90
C ALA A 42 -4.27 -1.16 5.28
N ALA A 43 -5.22 -0.26 5.04
CA ALA A 43 -6.49 -0.59 4.39
C ALA A 43 -6.31 -1.02 2.93
N TYR A 44 -5.43 -0.38 2.16
CA TYR A 44 -5.11 -0.84 0.80
C TYR A 44 -4.57 -2.26 0.81
N VAL A 45 -3.62 -2.57 1.68
CA VAL A 45 -3.03 -3.92 1.80
C VAL A 45 -4.06 -4.95 2.27
N GLU A 46 -5.00 -4.56 3.12
CA GLU A 46 -6.03 -5.47 3.65
C GLU A 46 -7.09 -5.81 2.60
N HIS A 47 -7.56 -4.82 1.83
CA HIS A 47 -8.71 -4.98 0.94
C HIS A 47 -8.35 -5.20 -0.53
N ALA A 48 -7.08 -5.05 -0.92
CA ALA A 48 -6.70 -5.29 -2.31
C ALA A 48 -6.94 -6.76 -2.71
N PRO A 49 -7.55 -7.02 -3.89
CA PRO A 49 -7.88 -8.35 -4.37
C PRO A 49 -6.65 -9.04 -5.00
N VAL A 50 -5.52 -9.01 -4.30
CA VAL A 50 -4.26 -9.63 -4.70
C VAL A 50 -4.17 -11.04 -4.11
N ASP A 51 -3.85 -12.04 -4.92
CA ASP A 51 -3.62 -13.39 -4.41
C ASP A 51 -2.21 -13.48 -3.81
N ILE A 52 -2.11 -13.40 -2.48
CA ILE A 52 -0.87 -13.49 -1.69
C ILE A 52 -1.20 -14.32 -0.45
N ASP A 53 -0.23 -15.13 0.00
CA ASP A 53 -0.33 -15.87 1.25
C ASP A 53 -0.80 -14.96 2.42
N PRO A 54 -1.85 -15.34 3.17
CA PRO A 54 -2.40 -14.50 4.25
C PRO A 54 -1.39 -14.15 5.35
N ALA A 55 -0.44 -15.06 5.66
CA ALA A 55 0.57 -14.79 6.67
C ALA A 55 1.59 -13.76 6.16
N LEU A 56 2.05 -13.89 4.91
CA LEU A 56 2.90 -12.90 4.25
C LEU A 56 2.21 -11.53 4.13
N ARG A 57 0.93 -11.49 3.76
CA ARG A 57 0.15 -10.23 3.72
C ARG A 57 0.13 -9.56 5.09
N ARG A 58 -0.10 -10.33 6.16
CA ARG A 58 -0.15 -9.81 7.53
C ARG A 58 1.21 -9.26 7.98
N THR A 59 2.30 -9.99 7.74
CA THR A 59 3.66 -9.55 8.13
C THR A 59 4.11 -8.35 7.31
N PHE A 60 3.86 -8.36 6.00
CA PHE A 60 4.11 -7.21 5.13
C PHE A 60 3.36 -5.95 5.60
N ARG A 61 2.05 -6.05 5.90
CA ARG A 61 1.27 -4.92 6.43
C ARG A 61 1.88 -4.36 7.71
N ALA A 62 2.32 -5.23 8.61
CA ALA A 62 2.97 -4.81 9.85
C ALA A 62 4.30 -4.11 9.61
N GLY A 63 5.12 -4.61 8.67
CA GLY A 63 6.39 -4.00 8.27
C GLY A 63 6.22 -2.66 7.57
N LEU A 64 5.28 -2.56 6.62
CA LEU A 64 4.90 -1.31 5.93
C LEU A 64 4.60 -0.18 6.92
N CYS A 65 3.86 -0.46 7.99
CA CYS A 65 3.53 0.52 9.02
C CYS A 65 4.73 1.01 9.85
N ARG A 66 5.86 0.30 9.84
CA ARG A 66 7.09 0.68 10.57
C ARG A 66 8.05 1.52 9.72
N ILE A 67 7.88 1.56 8.40
CA ILE A 67 8.72 2.35 7.51
C ILE A 67 8.57 3.85 7.85
N ALA A 68 9.71 4.53 7.99
CA ALA A 68 9.77 5.97 8.27
C ALA A 68 10.18 6.79 7.05
N ALA A 69 10.98 6.20 6.16
CA ALA A 69 11.46 6.81 4.92
C ALA A 69 10.32 6.85 3.87
N PRO A 70 9.89 8.03 3.40
CA PRO A 70 8.74 8.13 2.51
C PRO A 70 8.87 7.34 1.20
N GLU A 71 10.03 7.42 0.56
CA GLU A 71 10.36 6.70 -0.66
C GLU A 71 10.25 5.18 -0.49
N ARG A 72 10.69 4.66 0.66
CA ARG A 72 10.61 3.23 0.98
C ARG A 72 9.17 2.75 1.17
N VAL A 73 8.25 3.63 1.58
CA VAL A 73 6.82 3.31 1.67
C VAL A 73 6.23 3.13 0.27
N ALA A 74 6.55 4.02 -0.66
CA ALA A 74 6.09 3.94 -2.05
C ALA A 74 6.65 2.70 -2.77
N GLU A 75 7.93 2.37 -2.57
CA GLU A 75 8.54 1.14 -3.07
C GLU A 75 7.83 -0.11 -2.55
N ALA A 76 7.59 -0.18 -1.23
CA ALA A 76 6.90 -1.30 -0.62
C ALA A 76 5.48 -1.48 -1.17
N LEU A 77 4.74 -0.37 -1.34
CA LEU A 77 3.39 -0.40 -1.87
C LEU A 77 3.36 -0.91 -3.31
N SER A 78 4.30 -0.47 -4.15
CA SER A 78 4.43 -0.94 -5.54
C SER A 78 4.72 -2.44 -5.60
N ALA A 79 5.68 -2.91 -4.80
CA ALA A 79 6.03 -4.33 -4.72
C ALA A 79 4.83 -5.23 -4.33
N PHE A 80 3.93 -4.71 -3.47
CA PHE A 80 2.72 -5.43 -3.08
C PHE A 80 1.73 -5.61 -4.23
N PHE A 81 1.46 -4.56 -5.00
CA PHE A 81 0.55 -4.67 -6.14
C PHE A 81 1.16 -5.43 -7.33
N GLU A 82 2.48 -5.39 -7.47
CA GLU A 82 3.23 -6.16 -8.46
C GLU A 82 3.36 -7.64 -8.10
N ARG A 83 3.03 -8.02 -6.86
CA ARG A 83 3.17 -9.39 -6.32
C ARG A 83 4.61 -9.91 -6.35
N ASP A 84 5.57 -9.03 -6.09
CA ASP A 84 6.96 -9.45 -5.94
C ASP A 84 7.18 -10.03 -4.54
N ASP A 85 6.98 -11.35 -4.42
CA ASP A 85 7.17 -12.09 -3.17
C ASP A 85 8.55 -11.90 -2.52
N ALA A 86 9.60 -11.73 -3.34
CA ALA A 86 10.95 -11.53 -2.83
C ALA A 86 11.09 -10.14 -2.20
N LEU A 87 10.53 -9.10 -2.81
CA LEU A 87 10.47 -7.76 -2.24
C LEU A 87 9.54 -7.68 -1.03
N LEU A 88 8.37 -8.32 -1.08
CA LEU A 88 7.44 -8.39 0.04
C LEU A 88 8.12 -8.93 1.31
N LYS A 89 8.89 -10.01 1.17
CA LYS A 89 9.65 -10.61 2.29
C LYS A 89 10.71 -9.65 2.86
N ARG A 90 11.30 -8.78 2.05
CA ARG A 90 12.26 -7.76 2.53
C ARG A 90 11.61 -6.67 3.37
N PHE A 91 10.35 -6.34 3.09
CA PHE A 91 9.57 -5.37 3.86
C PHE A 91 8.83 -6.00 5.04
N ALA A 92 8.73 -7.32 5.10
CA ALA A 92 8.05 -8.06 6.18
C ALA A 92 8.92 -8.30 7.44
N ALA A 93 10.24 -8.08 7.35
CA ALA A 93 11.19 -8.17 8.47
C ALA A 93 11.12 -6.91 9.36
#